data_AF-A0A258SUS4-F1
#
_entry.id   AF-A0A258SUS4-F1
#
_cell.length_a   1.000
_cell.length_b   1.000
_cell.length_c   1.000
_cell.angle_alpha   90.00
_cell.angle_beta   90.00
_cell.angle_gamma   90.00
#
_symmetry.space_group_name_H-M   'P 1'
#
loop_
_entity.id
_entity.type
_entity.pdbx_description
1 polymer ?
#
loop_
_entity_poly.entity_id
_entity_poly.type
_entity_poly.pdbx_seq_one_letter_code
_entity_poly.pdbx_strand_id
1 'polypeptide(L)'
;MKLHKFFIWLLLNLSISIAWADTATLYQQFPPTAEGTGKVYMGREIAHVMGYQGAAWLERENREKEERTDLLIQSLGLKEGMTVADVGAGTGYLSRKMAARVGNTG
;
A
#
# COMPACT_ATOMS: atom_id res chain seq x y z
N MET A 1 56.95 4.10 -18.98
CA MET A 1 56.12 3.97 -17.76
C MET A 1 55.12 5.14 -17.53
N LYS A 2 54.66 5.85 -18.58
CA LYS A 2 53.71 6.99 -18.43
C LYS A 2 52.46 6.93 -19.33
N LEU A 3 52.38 6.01 -20.29
CA LEU A 3 51.25 5.93 -21.23
C LEU A 3 50.05 5.13 -20.66
N HIS A 4 50.32 4.10 -19.85
CA HIS A 4 49.28 3.25 -19.25
C HIS A 4 48.49 3.94 -18.12
N LYS A 5 49.10 4.92 -17.42
CA LYS A 5 48.43 5.66 -16.36
C LYS A 5 47.45 6.72 -16.89
N PHE A 6 47.66 7.20 -18.11
CA PHE A 6 46.75 8.16 -18.77
C PHE A 6 45.48 7.47 -19.29
N PHE A 7 45.61 6.22 -19.76
CA PHE A 7 44.50 5.41 -20.25
C PHE A 7 43.55 4.95 -19.13
N ILE A 8 44.10 4.67 -17.93
CA ILE A 8 43.32 4.30 -16.74
C ILE A 8 42.51 5.48 -16.18
N TRP A 9 42.96 6.73 -16.38
CA TRP A 9 42.21 7.92 -15.95
C TRP A 9 41.08 8.30 -16.93
N LEU A 10 41.23 7.95 -18.21
CA LEU A 10 40.23 8.18 -19.25
C LEU A 10 39.04 7.21 -19.14
N LEU A 11 39.26 5.99 -18.66
CA LEU A 11 38.20 4.99 -18.42
C LEU A 11 37.41 5.22 -17.12
N LEU A 12 37.90 6.06 -16.20
CA LEU A 12 37.20 6.37 -14.94
C LEU A 12 36.19 7.52 -15.07
N ASN A 13 36.18 8.24 -16.19
CA ASN A 13 35.27 9.37 -16.46
C ASN A 13 34.17 9.05 -17.48
N LEU A 14 34.01 7.78 -17.86
CA LEU A 14 32.95 7.36 -18.77
C LEU A 14 31.63 7.17 -17.99
N SER A 15 31.01 8.31 -17.70
CA SER A 15 29.56 8.49 -17.65
C SER A 15 28.77 7.45 -16.83
N ILE A 16 28.68 7.68 -15.52
CA ILE A 16 27.48 7.27 -14.78
C ILE A 16 26.38 8.25 -15.19
N SER A 17 25.73 7.99 -16.32
CA SER A 17 24.43 8.58 -16.61
C SER A 17 23.43 7.88 -15.70
N ILE A 18 23.12 8.51 -14.56
CA ILE A 18 21.94 8.15 -13.78
C ILE A 18 20.75 8.52 -14.67
N ALA A 19 20.16 7.52 -15.33
CA ALA A 19 18.89 7.68 -16.02
C ALA A 19 17.83 7.94 -14.95
N TRP A 20 17.49 9.20 -14.72
CA TRP A 20 16.29 9.54 -13.97
C TRP A 20 15.11 9.04 -14.79
N ALA A 21 14.37 8.07 -14.28
CA ALA A 21 13.14 7.62 -14.92
C ALA A 21 12.20 8.82 -15.03
N ASP A 22 11.89 9.24 -16.25
CA ASP A 22 11.00 10.35 -16.50
C ASP A 22 9.56 9.91 -16.21
N THR A 23 9.12 10.13 -14.97
CA THR A 23 7.75 9.79 -14.53
C THR A 23 6.67 10.60 -15.25
N ALA A 24 7.05 11.61 -16.05
CA ALA A 24 6.13 12.44 -16.82
C ALA A 24 5.33 11.65 -17.87
N THR A 25 5.84 10.52 -18.38
CA THR A 25 5.07 9.67 -19.30
C THR A 25 4.11 8.73 -18.59
N LEU A 26 4.32 8.49 -17.29
CA LEU A 26 3.58 7.51 -16.49
C LEU A 26 2.35 8.12 -15.82
N TYR A 27 2.47 9.38 -15.38
CA TYR A 27 1.39 10.13 -14.76
C TYR A 27 1.01 11.33 -15.61
N GLN A 28 -0.28 11.48 -15.82
CA GLN A 28 -0.87 12.62 -16.52
C GLN A 28 -1.60 13.52 -15.52
N GLN A 29 -1.83 14.77 -15.89
CA GLN A 29 -2.60 15.74 -15.09
C GLN A 29 -3.84 16.17 -15.88
N PHE A 30 -4.99 16.19 -15.22
CA PHE A 30 -6.29 16.61 -15.75
C PHE A 30 -6.99 17.52 -14.73
N PRO A 31 -7.98 18.33 -15.14
CA PRO A 31 -8.88 18.96 -14.19
C PRO A 31 -9.51 17.89 -13.28
N PRO A 32 -9.43 18.05 -11.95
CA PRO A 32 -9.90 17.03 -11.02
C PRO A 32 -11.41 16.82 -11.12
N THR A 33 -11.85 15.57 -10.97
CA THR A 33 -13.26 15.29 -10.67
C THR A 33 -13.57 15.65 -9.21
N ALA A 34 -14.86 15.63 -8.82
CA ALA A 34 -15.27 16.04 -7.47
C ALA A 34 -14.52 15.31 -6.34
N GLU A 35 -14.17 14.03 -6.55
CA GLU A 35 -13.46 13.19 -5.56
C GLU A 35 -12.05 12.79 -6.02
N GLY A 36 -11.55 13.47 -7.06
CA GLY A 36 -10.32 13.13 -7.76
C GLY A 36 -9.17 14.10 -7.48
N THR A 37 -7.95 13.60 -7.54
CA THR A 37 -6.74 14.41 -7.29
C THR A 37 -6.25 15.19 -8.53
N GLY A 38 -6.85 14.99 -9.70
CA GLY A 38 -6.37 15.50 -11.00
C GLY A 38 -5.18 14.71 -11.56
N LYS A 39 -4.54 13.85 -10.77
CA LYS A 39 -3.46 12.98 -11.21
C LYS A 39 -4.01 11.68 -11.79
N VAL A 40 -3.67 11.36 -13.03
CA VAL A 40 -4.13 10.18 -13.75
C VAL A 40 -2.99 9.20 -13.96
N TYR A 41 -3.23 7.93 -13.63
CA TYR A 41 -2.30 6.82 -13.85
C TYR A 41 -3.00 5.73 -14.65
N MET A 42 -2.40 5.32 -15.78
CA MET A 42 -2.95 4.28 -16.66
C MET A 42 -4.43 4.50 -17.02
N GLY A 43 -4.81 5.75 -17.31
CA GLY A 43 -6.18 6.12 -17.69
C GLY A 43 -7.20 6.19 -16.54
N ARG A 44 -6.76 6.07 -15.28
CA ARG A 44 -7.61 6.23 -14.09
C ARG A 44 -7.13 7.38 -13.23
N GLU A 45 -8.05 8.26 -12.85
CA GLU A 45 -7.77 9.31 -11.87
C GLU A 45 -7.51 8.69 -10.48
N ILE A 46 -6.47 9.18 -9.82
CA ILE A 46 -6.08 8.76 -8.47
C ILE A 46 -7.04 9.45 -7.49
N ALA A 47 -7.70 8.64 -6.65
CA ALA A 47 -8.55 9.12 -5.58
C ALA A 47 -7.75 9.68 -4.39
N HIS A 48 -8.39 10.51 -3.58
CA HIS A 48 -7.80 10.93 -2.30
C HIS A 48 -7.57 9.74 -1.36
N VAL A 49 -6.56 9.85 -0.51
CA VAL A 49 -6.36 8.89 0.59
C VAL A 49 -7.42 9.11 1.67
N MET A 50 -8.02 8.04 2.17
CA MET A 50 -8.90 8.11 3.33
C MET A 50 -8.04 8.15 4.60
N GLY A 51 -8.09 9.28 5.32
CA GLY A 51 -7.48 9.43 6.63
C GLY A 51 -8.36 8.89 7.76
N TYR A 52 -7.87 8.91 9.00
CA TYR A 52 -8.61 8.42 10.18
C TYR A 52 -10.00 9.08 10.36
N GLN A 53 -10.21 10.27 9.80
CA GLN A 53 -11.49 10.97 9.79
C GLN A 53 -12.60 10.16 9.09
N GLY A 54 -12.26 9.32 8.12
CA GLY A 54 -13.19 8.42 7.44
C GLY A 54 -13.37 7.06 8.13
N ALA A 55 -12.74 6.83 9.29
CA ALA A 55 -12.68 5.51 9.92
C ALA A 55 -14.06 4.93 10.26
N ALA A 56 -15.08 5.75 10.48
CA ALA A 56 -16.46 5.28 10.69
C ALA A 56 -16.98 4.42 9.52
N TRP A 57 -16.51 4.65 8.29
CA TRP A 57 -16.82 3.81 7.14
C TRP A 57 -16.42 2.35 7.34
N LEU A 58 -15.37 2.09 8.11
CA LEU A 58 -14.88 0.75 8.41
C LEU A 58 -15.83 -0.04 9.34
N GLU A 59 -16.77 0.63 10.00
CA GLU A 59 -17.73 0.04 10.94
C GLU A 59 -19.17 0.02 10.38
N ARG A 60 -19.37 0.42 9.12
CA ARG A 60 -20.70 0.47 8.47
C ARG A 60 -21.43 -0.87 8.54
N GLU A 61 -22.74 -0.81 8.72
CA GLU A 61 -23.59 -2.00 9.00
C GLU A 61 -23.55 -3.07 7.89
N ASN A 62 -23.56 -2.63 6.63
CA ASN A 62 -23.55 -3.52 5.47
C ASN A 62 -22.18 -4.18 5.20
N ARG A 63 -21.13 -3.85 5.97
CA ARG A 63 -19.77 -4.33 5.73
C ARG A 63 -19.67 -5.85 5.75
N GLU A 64 -20.24 -6.51 6.76
CA GLU A 64 -20.20 -7.96 6.85
C GLU A 64 -20.83 -8.63 5.62
N LYS A 65 -21.97 -8.09 5.15
CA LYS A 65 -22.68 -8.62 3.99
C LYS A 65 -21.90 -8.43 2.69
N GLU A 66 -21.31 -7.26 2.49
CA GLU A 66 -20.62 -6.91 1.24
C GLU A 66 -19.21 -7.51 1.15
N GLU A 67 -18.46 -7.50 2.26
CA GLU A 67 -17.08 -7.97 2.30
C GLU A 67 -16.95 -9.42 2.78
N ARG A 68 -18.05 -10.04 3.25
CA ARG A 68 -18.09 -11.42 3.77
C ARG A 68 -17.03 -11.69 4.84
N THR A 69 -16.98 -10.79 5.83
CA THR A 69 -16.00 -10.85 6.93
C THR A 69 -16.21 -12.09 7.82
N ASP A 70 -17.41 -12.68 7.80
CA ASP A 70 -17.70 -14.00 8.38
C ASP A 70 -16.84 -15.12 7.76
N LEU A 71 -16.78 -15.16 6.42
CA LEU A 71 -15.97 -16.14 5.69
C LEU A 71 -14.48 -15.87 5.85
N LEU A 72 -14.08 -14.60 5.86
CA LEU A 72 -12.69 -14.21 6.12
C LEU A 72 -12.22 -14.80 7.46
N ILE A 73 -12.95 -14.52 8.55
CA ILE A 73 -12.58 -14.99 9.89
C ILE A 73 -12.57 -16.53 9.95
N GLN A 74 -13.49 -17.20 9.27
CA GLN A 74 -13.48 -18.67 9.19
C GLN A 74 -12.25 -19.21 8.44
N SER A 75 -11.86 -18.57 7.33
CA SER A 75 -10.76 -19.01 6.47
C SER A 75 -9.39 -18.90 7.13
N LEU A 76 -9.23 -18.01 8.12
CA LEU A 76 -7.99 -17.82 8.87
C LEU A 76 -7.62 -19.02 9.74
N GLY A 77 -8.55 -19.94 10.01
CA GLY A 77 -8.27 -21.16 10.78
C GLY A 77 -7.82 -20.88 12.22
N LEU A 78 -8.27 -19.76 12.79
CA LEU A 78 -7.92 -19.33 14.14
C LEU A 78 -8.30 -20.37 15.19
N LYS A 79 -7.40 -20.57 16.16
CA LYS A 79 -7.58 -21.47 17.29
C LYS A 79 -7.34 -20.72 18.59
N GLU A 80 -7.95 -21.19 19.66
CA GLU A 80 -7.72 -20.69 21.02
C GLU A 80 -6.21 -20.70 21.34
N GLY A 81 -5.72 -19.62 21.95
CA GLY A 81 -4.31 -19.45 22.33
C GLY A 81 -3.38 -19.02 21.21
N MET A 82 -3.88 -18.77 19.99
CA MET A 82 -3.06 -18.24 18.91
C MET A 82 -2.79 -16.73 19.08
N THR A 83 -1.52 -16.34 19.06
CA THR A 83 -1.12 -14.94 18.92
C THR A 83 -1.18 -14.49 17.46
N VAL A 84 -1.91 -13.40 17.21
CA VAL A 84 -2.21 -12.91 15.85
C VAL A 84 -1.86 -11.42 15.73
N ALA A 85 -1.34 -11.02 14.58
CA ALA A 85 -1.12 -9.61 14.22
C ALA A 85 -2.09 -9.18 13.11
N ASP A 86 -2.78 -8.05 13.33
CA ASP A 86 -3.66 -7.40 12.35
C ASP A 86 -2.97 -6.14 11.79
N VAL A 87 -2.29 -6.29 10.65
CA VAL A 87 -1.53 -5.19 10.04
C VAL A 87 -2.49 -4.30 9.25
N GLY A 88 -2.66 -3.06 9.71
CA GLY A 88 -3.65 -2.14 9.15
C GLY A 88 -5.05 -2.34 9.74
N ALA A 89 -5.12 -2.66 11.04
CA ALA A 89 -6.36 -2.94 11.79
C ALA A 89 -7.46 -1.86 11.68
N GLY A 90 -7.11 -0.62 11.31
CA GLY A 90 -8.06 0.49 11.22
C GLY A 90 -8.75 0.71 12.57
N THR A 91 -10.08 0.64 12.59
CA THR A 91 -10.89 0.73 13.82
C THR A 91 -10.85 -0.54 14.70
N GLY A 92 -10.16 -1.60 14.26
CA GLY A 92 -10.09 -2.88 14.95
C GLY A 92 -11.30 -3.79 14.70
N TYR A 93 -12.11 -3.51 13.67
CA TYR A 93 -13.30 -4.31 13.32
C TYR A 93 -12.98 -5.80 13.21
N LEU A 94 -11.91 -6.16 12.48
CA LEU A 94 -11.47 -7.54 12.33
C LEU A 94 -10.70 -8.02 13.56
N SER A 95 -9.86 -7.17 14.17
CA SER A 95 -9.11 -7.54 15.37
C SER A 95 -10.04 -8.03 16.50
N ARG A 96 -11.17 -7.35 16.73
CA ARG A 96 -12.17 -7.80 17.73
C ARG A 96 -12.80 -9.14 17.37
N LYS A 97 -13.11 -9.36 16.09
CA LYS A 97 -13.64 -10.66 15.62
C LYS A 97 -12.61 -11.79 15.78
N MET A 98 -11.33 -11.51 15.53
CA MET A 98 -10.24 -12.47 15.75
C MET A 98 -9.99 -12.74 17.24
N ALA A 99 -10.00 -11.70 18.07
CA ALA A 99 -9.86 -11.81 19.53
C ALA A 99 -10.92 -12.77 20.12
N ALA A 100 -12.17 -12.69 19.65
CA ALA A 100 -13.23 -13.61 20.06
C ALA A 100 -12.99 -15.08 19.64
N ARG A 101 -12.09 -15.35 18.69
CA ARG A 101 -11.74 -16.72 18.23
C ARG A 101 -10.50 -17.30 18.89
N VAL A 102 -9.53 -16.45 19.24
CA VAL A 102 -8.28 -16.87 19.90
C VAL A 102 -8.37 -16.85 21.42
N GLY A 103 -9.36 -16.12 21.96
CA GLY A 103 -9.70 -16.08 23.37
C GLY A 103 -8.64 -15.44 24.27
N ASN A 104 -8.79 -15.58 25.59
CA ASN A 104 -8.02 -14.82 26.59
C ASN A 104 -6.55 -15.24 26.70
N THR A 105 -6.17 -16.33 26.04
CA THR A 105 -4.81 -16.89 26.08
C THR A 105 -4.03 -16.67 24.79
N GLY A 106 -4.66 -16.09 23.76
CA GLY A 106 -4.06 -15.75 22.46
C GLY A 106 -3.48 -14.35 22.41
#